data_AF-A0A3P8B2L7-F1
#
_entry.id   AF-A0A3P8B2L7-F1
#
_cell.length_a   1.000
_cell.length_b   1.000
_cell.length_c   1.000
_cell.angle_alpha   90.00
_cell.angle_beta   90.00
_cell.angle_gamma   90.00
#
_symmetry.space_group_name_H-M   'P 1'
#
loop_
_entity.id
_entity.type
_entity.pdbx_description
1 polymer ?
#
loop_
_entity_poly.entity_id
_entity_poly.type
_entity_poly.pdbx_seq_one_letter_code
_entity_poly.pdbx_strand_id
1 'polypeptide(L)'
;MPFFQNSSPMVTLRVTLWVTLWGVLIHHAEALNSTSSSSSSPSNLALDHVIERSVELEHVEGSGYNGLVGPQFFSPFKISAPRFPPTAVIGLSRPLQRGDMPPHVEYVALWNPRGGAPHWGNVYVDHHLQIEGSFIQDGRVVNLTQPSMANEAIRLLQYIGTPESNNFKFVWVLARNLDVSTAISMKIPSDLCSPRLAPAVFQDDGYEFLGEADIDNRLMQYVFQGHVHVVEKVCGSVVQ
;
A
#
# COMPACT_ATOMS: atom_id res chain seq x y z
N MET A 1 -12.60 -31.55 -44.50
CA MET A 1 -12.72 -30.12 -44.14
C MET A 1 -14.19 -29.75 -44.24
N PRO A 2 -14.81 -29.29 -43.15
CA PRO A 2 -14.68 -27.89 -42.72
C PRO A 2 -14.22 -27.72 -41.27
N PHE A 3 -13.64 -26.56 -40.99
CA PHE A 3 -13.22 -26.07 -39.68
C PHE A 3 -14.46 -25.55 -38.90
N PHE A 4 -14.69 -26.06 -37.70
CA PHE A 4 -15.52 -25.39 -36.70
C PHE A 4 -14.60 -24.56 -35.79
N GLN A 5 -14.73 -23.24 -35.88
CA GLN A 5 -14.15 -22.28 -34.95
C GLN A 5 -14.93 -22.40 -33.63
N ASN A 6 -14.30 -23.03 -32.64
CA ASN A 6 -14.80 -23.06 -31.27
C ASN A 6 -14.41 -21.73 -30.62
N SER A 7 -15.28 -20.73 -30.68
CA SER A 7 -15.13 -19.49 -29.92
C SER A 7 -15.40 -19.80 -28.45
N SER A 8 -14.34 -19.96 -27.68
CA SER A 8 -14.41 -20.01 -26.22
C SER A 8 -15.16 -18.78 -25.69
N PRO A 9 -16.15 -18.94 -24.79
CA PRO A 9 -16.79 -17.79 -24.19
C PRO A 9 -15.77 -17.02 -23.36
N MET A 10 -15.71 -15.73 -23.61
CA MET A 10 -14.94 -14.74 -22.88
C MET A 10 -15.38 -14.82 -21.41
N VAL A 11 -14.56 -15.46 -20.57
CA VAL A 11 -14.75 -15.46 -19.13
C VAL A 11 -14.63 -14.01 -18.70
N THR A 12 -15.77 -13.40 -18.37
CA THR A 12 -15.82 -12.08 -17.76
C THR A 12 -15.21 -12.23 -16.37
N LEU A 13 -13.90 -11.97 -16.25
CA LEU A 13 -13.20 -11.93 -14.98
C LEU A 13 -13.78 -10.76 -14.18
N ARG A 14 -14.58 -11.07 -13.17
CA ARG A 14 -15.00 -10.10 -12.16
C ARG A 14 -13.76 -9.76 -11.33
N VAL A 15 -13.01 -8.74 -11.75
CA VAL A 15 -11.88 -8.18 -11.01
C VAL A 15 -12.41 -7.61 -9.71
N THR A 16 -12.23 -8.34 -8.62
CA THR A 16 -12.52 -7.83 -7.28
C THR A 16 -11.28 -7.07 -6.85
N LEU A 17 -11.21 -5.80 -7.25
CA LEU A 17 -10.04 -4.95 -7.06
C LEU A 17 -9.84 -4.60 -5.58
N TRP A 18 -8.91 -5.29 -4.90
CA TRP A 18 -8.48 -4.97 -3.53
C TRP A 18 -7.14 -4.25 -3.57
N VAL A 19 -7.15 -2.95 -3.88
CA VAL A 19 -5.98 -2.12 -3.58
C VAL A 19 -6.05 -1.79 -2.10
N THR A 20 -4.97 -1.97 -1.34
CA THR A 20 -4.86 -1.38 0.00
C THR A 20 -3.93 -0.18 -0.03
N LEU A 21 -4.43 0.96 0.43
CA LEU A 21 -3.73 2.21 0.61
C LEU A 21 -3.45 2.47 2.09
N TRP A 22 -2.43 3.28 2.35
CA TRP A 22 -2.06 3.69 3.69
C TRP A 22 -3.02 4.75 4.25
N GLY A 23 -3.61 4.49 5.41
CA GLY A 23 -4.39 5.46 6.16
C GLY A 23 -3.79 5.70 7.54
N VAL A 24 -4.15 6.83 8.14
CA VAL A 24 -3.81 7.18 9.51
C VAL A 24 -5.05 7.05 10.38
N LEU A 25 -4.98 6.22 11.42
CA LEU A 25 -6.07 6.09 12.41
C LEU A 25 -5.72 6.86 13.68
N ILE A 26 -6.53 7.87 14.00
CA ILE A 26 -6.41 8.72 15.19
C ILE A 26 -7.27 8.10 16.30
N HIS A 27 -6.69 7.87 17.48
CA HIS A 27 -7.45 7.37 18.64
C HIS A 27 -8.07 8.55 19.39
N HIS A 28 -9.39 8.59 19.52
CA HIS A 28 -10.05 9.37 20.58
C HIS A 28 -10.30 8.47 21.79
N ALA A 29 -9.75 8.85 22.94
CA ALA A 29 -10.00 8.16 24.20
C ALA A 29 -11.27 8.74 24.83
N GLU A 30 -12.42 8.15 24.53
CA GLU A 30 -13.62 8.37 25.34
C GLU A 30 -13.62 7.40 26.53
N ALA A 31 -13.41 7.95 27.72
CA ALA A 31 -13.63 7.24 28.98
C ALA A 31 -15.13 7.01 29.18
N LEU A 32 -15.65 5.87 28.73
CA LEU A 32 -17.02 5.46 29.04
C LEU A 32 -17.07 4.54 30.25
N ASN A 33 -17.64 5.13 31.30
CA ASN A 33 -17.98 4.56 32.59
C ASN A 33 -18.87 3.32 32.43
N SER A 34 -18.34 2.13 32.68
CA SER A 34 -19.06 0.87 32.53
C SER A 34 -20.00 0.63 33.70
N THR A 35 -21.30 0.83 33.48
CA THR A 35 -22.35 0.23 34.31
C THR A 35 -22.87 -1.02 33.61
N SER A 36 -22.64 -2.16 34.25
CA SER A 36 -23.05 -3.50 33.85
C SER A 36 -24.57 -3.69 33.76
N SER A 37 -25.04 -4.43 32.77
CA SER A 37 -26.06 -5.47 32.99
C SER A 37 -26.05 -6.52 31.87
N SER A 38 -26.19 -7.78 32.31
CA SER A 38 -26.09 -9.03 31.56
C SER A 38 -27.46 -9.64 31.29
N SER A 39 -27.66 -10.34 30.17
CA SER A 39 -28.52 -11.54 29.96
C SER A 39 -28.65 -11.81 28.44
N SER A 40 -28.86 -13.01 27.87
CA SER A 40 -28.71 -14.41 28.27
C SER A 40 -28.93 -15.28 27.01
N SER A 41 -27.96 -16.14 26.68
CA SER A 41 -28.07 -17.49 26.06
C SER A 41 -28.63 -17.74 24.63
N PRO A 42 -28.24 -18.88 23.98
CA PRO A 42 -27.95 -18.95 22.54
C PRO A 42 -28.79 -19.98 21.74
N SER A 43 -28.86 -19.83 20.40
CA SER A 43 -29.08 -20.96 19.48
C SER A 43 -28.86 -20.62 17.99
N ASN A 44 -27.81 -21.25 17.44
CA ASN A 44 -27.67 -21.90 16.13
C ASN A 44 -28.07 -21.24 14.78
N LEU A 45 -27.05 -21.26 13.90
CA LEU A 45 -27.08 -21.60 12.47
C LEU A 45 -27.75 -20.62 11.50
N ALA A 46 -26.96 -19.66 11.02
CA ALA A 46 -27.03 -19.18 9.64
C ALA A 46 -25.71 -18.50 9.25
N LEU A 47 -25.17 -18.97 8.11
CA LEU A 47 -24.49 -18.21 7.05
C LEU A 47 -23.42 -17.16 7.37
N ASP A 48 -22.31 -17.29 6.64
CA ASP A 48 -21.60 -16.18 5.99
C ASP A 48 -21.43 -14.90 6.79
N HIS A 49 -20.46 -14.91 7.70
CA HIS A 49 -19.69 -13.70 7.96
C HIS A 49 -18.21 -14.07 8.05
N VAL A 50 -17.61 -14.25 6.87
CA VAL A 50 -16.21 -13.85 6.67
C VAL A 50 -16.08 -12.47 7.29
N ILE A 51 -15.11 -12.35 8.17
CA ILE A 51 -14.83 -11.17 8.99
C ILE A 51 -14.51 -10.00 8.06
N GLU A 52 -15.56 -9.31 7.56
CA GLU A 52 -15.49 -7.92 7.15
C GLU A 52 -15.27 -7.11 8.43
N ARG A 53 -14.03 -7.10 8.91
CA ARG A 53 -13.56 -5.99 9.74
C ARG A 53 -13.38 -4.80 8.81
N SER A 54 -14.50 -4.22 8.42
CA SER A 54 -14.60 -2.84 7.98
C SER A 54 -14.08 -2.00 9.13
N VAL A 55 -12.79 -1.65 9.09
CA VAL A 55 -12.27 -0.56 9.90
C VAL A 55 -12.90 0.68 9.29
N GLU A 56 -14.03 1.09 9.88
CA GLU A 56 -14.65 2.39 9.66
C GLU A 56 -13.63 3.42 10.13
N LEU A 57 -12.87 3.98 9.19
CA LEU A 57 -12.06 5.17 9.44
C LEU A 57 -13.07 6.31 9.58
N GLU A 58 -13.41 6.63 10.83
CA GLU A 58 -14.20 7.82 11.10
C GLU A 58 -13.51 9.02 10.44
N HIS A 59 -14.29 9.72 9.62
CA HIS A 59 -13.88 10.97 9.00
C HIS A 59 -13.59 11.98 10.12
N VAL A 60 -12.31 12.18 10.45
CA VAL A 60 -11.91 13.18 11.44
C VAL A 60 -11.91 14.54 10.76
N GLU A 61 -13.11 15.09 10.56
CA GLU A 61 -13.33 16.51 10.33
C GLU A 61 -12.67 17.29 11.49
N GLY A 62 -11.46 17.81 11.25
CA GLY A 62 -10.75 18.64 12.22
C GLY A 62 -9.33 18.19 12.62
N SER A 63 -8.79 17.08 12.12
CA SER A 63 -7.44 16.65 12.54
C SER A 63 -6.29 17.47 11.97
N GLY A 64 -6.53 18.28 10.93
CA GLY A 64 -5.49 19.07 10.26
C GLY A 64 -4.35 18.25 9.64
N TYR A 65 -4.43 16.92 9.65
CA TYR A 65 -3.44 16.04 9.06
C TYR A 65 -3.59 16.05 7.54
N ASN A 66 -2.48 16.30 6.86
CA ASN A 66 -2.39 16.59 5.44
C ASN A 66 -1.61 15.51 4.68
N GLY A 67 -1.54 14.30 5.25
CA GLY A 67 -0.91 13.13 4.62
C GLY A 67 0.62 13.09 4.70
N LEU A 68 1.25 14.05 5.37
CA LEU A 68 2.71 14.14 5.51
C LEU A 68 3.15 13.63 6.88
N VAL A 69 4.10 12.70 6.89
CA VAL A 69 4.77 12.24 8.12
C VAL A 69 6.13 12.90 8.25
N GLY A 70 6.51 13.23 9.49
CA GLY A 70 7.77 13.90 9.77
C GLY A 70 9.01 13.05 9.45
N PRO A 71 10.19 13.68 9.31
CA PRO A 71 11.44 13.01 8.92
C PRO A 71 11.86 11.87 9.87
N GLN A 72 11.41 11.88 11.12
CA GLN A 72 11.67 10.80 12.09
C GLN A 72 11.09 9.45 11.65
N PHE A 73 10.02 9.45 10.84
CA PHE A 73 9.40 8.24 10.31
C PHE A 73 10.13 7.69 9.06
N PHE A 74 11.29 8.25 8.73
CA PHE A 74 12.12 7.79 7.62
C PHE A 74 13.52 7.44 8.10
N SER A 75 13.97 6.22 7.80
CA SER A 75 15.33 5.76 8.08
C SER A 75 16.17 5.79 6.80
N PRO A 76 17.35 6.44 6.77
CA PRO A 76 18.23 6.41 5.61
C PRO A 76 18.63 4.99 5.23
N PHE A 77 18.62 4.68 3.93
CA PHE A 77 18.97 3.37 3.40
C PHE A 77 20.05 3.47 2.33
N LYS A 78 21.03 2.56 2.39
CA LYS A 78 22.09 2.41 1.38
C LYS A 78 22.33 0.93 1.14
N ILE A 79 22.29 0.51 -0.13
CA ILE A 79 22.52 -0.90 -0.50
C ILE A 79 23.93 -1.38 -0.13
N SER A 80 24.93 -0.51 -0.16
CA SER A 80 26.33 -0.84 0.20
C SER A 80 26.56 -1.05 1.70
N ALA A 81 25.66 -0.56 2.54
CA ALA A 81 25.73 -0.68 3.99
C ALA A 81 24.30 -0.83 4.55
N PRO A 82 23.64 -1.95 4.23
CA PRO A 82 22.20 -2.09 4.41
C PRO A 82 21.85 -2.17 5.89
N ARG A 83 20.85 -1.38 6.29
CA ARG A 83 20.32 -1.38 7.65
C ARG A 83 18.80 -1.30 7.59
N PHE A 84 18.17 -2.34 8.10
CA PHE A 84 16.71 -2.42 8.23
C PHE A 84 16.36 -2.15 9.70
N PRO A 85 15.72 -1.02 10.03
CA PRO A 85 15.28 -0.79 11.40
C PRO A 85 14.21 -1.82 11.78
N PRO A 86 14.14 -2.25 13.06
CA PRO A 86 13.12 -3.21 13.51
C PRO A 86 11.69 -2.65 13.42
N THR A 87 11.57 -1.32 13.34
CA THR A 87 10.32 -0.57 13.16
C THR A 87 10.00 -0.27 11.69
N ALA A 88 10.77 -0.82 10.75
CA ALA A 88 10.54 -0.63 9.32
C ALA A 88 9.15 -1.14 8.94
N VAL A 89 8.47 -0.35 8.12
CA VAL A 89 7.16 -0.68 7.61
C VAL A 89 7.30 -1.66 6.45
N ILE A 90 6.49 -2.72 6.48
CA ILE A 90 6.42 -3.74 5.44
C ILE A 90 5.04 -3.78 4.78
N GLY A 91 4.99 -4.24 3.53
CA GLY A 91 3.76 -4.49 2.77
C GLY A 91 2.72 -5.26 3.60
N LEU A 92 1.49 -4.77 3.69
CA LEU A 92 0.39 -5.38 4.48
C LEU A 92 0.73 -5.75 5.94
N SER A 93 1.82 -5.22 6.50
CA SER A 93 2.35 -5.62 7.81
C SER A 93 2.69 -7.12 7.90
N ARG A 94 2.96 -7.79 6.77
CA ARG A 94 3.36 -9.22 6.70
C ARG A 94 4.15 -9.53 5.42
N PRO A 95 4.78 -10.71 5.30
CA PRO A 95 5.29 -11.18 4.02
C PRO A 95 4.18 -11.18 2.95
N LEU A 96 4.53 -10.76 1.73
CA LEU A 96 3.62 -10.66 0.60
C LEU A 96 3.65 -11.95 -0.23
N GLN A 97 2.46 -12.43 -0.63
CA GLN A 97 2.31 -13.64 -1.43
C GLN A 97 2.72 -13.38 -2.90
N ARG A 98 3.30 -14.39 -3.54
CA ARG A 98 3.77 -14.33 -4.94
C ARG A 98 3.33 -15.59 -5.71
N GLY A 99 2.02 -15.84 -5.78
CA GLY A 99 1.48 -17.08 -6.33
C GLY A 99 1.92 -18.27 -5.50
N ASP A 100 2.53 -19.28 -6.12
CA ASP A 100 3.01 -20.49 -5.43
C ASP A 100 4.39 -20.33 -4.77
N MET A 101 5.05 -19.18 -4.94
CA MET A 101 6.34 -18.91 -4.33
C MET A 101 6.20 -18.60 -2.83
N PRO A 102 7.21 -18.93 -2.00
CA PRO A 102 7.22 -18.53 -0.60
C PRO A 102 7.02 -17.01 -0.44
N PRO A 103 6.14 -16.57 0.46
CA PRO A 103 6.00 -15.16 0.77
C PRO A 103 7.31 -14.57 1.26
N HIS A 104 7.58 -13.33 0.88
CA HIS A 104 8.77 -12.62 1.34
C HIS A 104 8.45 -11.20 1.79
N VAL A 105 9.34 -10.65 2.60
CA VAL A 105 9.16 -9.34 3.21
C VAL A 105 9.59 -8.26 2.22
N GLU A 106 8.69 -7.33 1.93
CA GLU A 106 8.99 -6.11 1.17
C GLU A 106 8.80 -4.89 2.07
N TYR A 107 9.86 -4.11 2.21
CA TYR A 107 9.87 -2.87 2.99
C TYR A 107 9.40 -1.70 2.13
N VAL A 108 8.56 -0.84 2.72
CA VAL A 108 8.11 0.40 2.07
C VAL A 108 9.27 1.37 1.98
N ALA A 109 9.64 1.75 0.77
CA ALA A 109 10.76 2.63 0.50
C ALA A 109 10.32 3.88 -0.26
N LEU A 110 11.03 4.97 0.00
CA LEU A 110 10.86 6.26 -0.65
C LEU A 110 12.20 6.69 -1.26
N TRP A 111 12.19 6.92 -2.56
CA TRP A 111 13.32 7.49 -3.29
C TRP A 111 13.02 8.94 -3.67
N ASN A 112 13.95 9.83 -3.36
CA ASN A 112 13.87 11.23 -3.76
C ASN A 112 15.01 11.56 -4.74
N PRO A 113 14.79 11.45 -6.06
CA PRO A 113 15.76 11.89 -7.04
C PRO A 113 16.11 13.36 -6.85
N ARG A 114 17.39 13.70 -7.05
CA ARG A 114 17.86 15.09 -6.91
C ARG A 114 17.15 16.00 -7.91
N GLY A 115 16.37 16.95 -7.39
CA GLY A 115 15.61 17.89 -8.22
C GLY A 115 14.36 17.29 -8.89
N GLY A 116 13.96 16.07 -8.51
CA GLY A 116 12.78 15.40 -9.04
C GLY A 116 11.69 15.14 -7.99
N ALA A 117 10.57 14.58 -8.46
CA ALA A 117 9.47 14.13 -7.62
C ALA A 117 9.87 12.89 -6.80
N PRO A 118 9.33 12.71 -5.59
CA PRO A 118 9.54 11.49 -4.82
C PRO A 118 8.79 10.30 -5.45
N HIS A 119 9.37 9.11 -5.33
CA HIS A 119 8.80 7.85 -5.82
C HIS A 119 8.74 6.81 -4.70
N TRP A 120 7.58 6.20 -4.52
CA TRP A 120 7.42 5.04 -3.66
C TRP A 120 7.88 3.78 -4.37
N GLY A 121 8.36 2.82 -3.59
CA GLY A 121 8.83 1.55 -4.09
C GLY A 121 9.05 0.56 -2.96
N ASN A 122 9.84 -0.45 -3.27
CA ASN A 122 10.16 -1.50 -2.33
C ASN A 122 11.66 -1.76 -2.23
N VAL A 123 12.06 -2.27 -1.07
CA VAL A 123 13.36 -2.90 -0.83
C VAL A 123 13.09 -4.25 -0.19
N TYR A 124 13.82 -5.29 -0.60
CA TYR A 124 13.64 -6.63 -0.08
C TYR A 124 14.96 -7.42 -0.14
N VAL A 125 14.97 -8.56 0.54
CA VAL A 125 16.05 -9.55 0.43
C VAL A 125 15.52 -10.69 -0.42
N ASP A 126 16.20 -11.00 -1.51
CA ASP A 126 15.83 -12.07 -2.42
C ASP A 126 16.18 -13.46 -1.84
N HIS A 127 15.85 -14.51 -2.60
CA HIS A 127 16.13 -15.89 -2.22
C HIS A 127 17.63 -16.26 -2.27
N HIS A 128 18.47 -15.43 -2.88
CA HIS A 128 19.92 -15.54 -2.89
C HIS A 128 20.59 -14.69 -1.80
N LEU A 129 19.79 -14.17 -0.85
CA LEU A 129 20.23 -13.30 0.23
C LEU A 129 20.87 -11.99 -0.26
N GLN A 130 20.53 -11.57 -1.49
CA GLN A 130 20.90 -10.29 -2.05
C GLN A 130 19.84 -9.25 -1.76
N ILE A 131 20.27 -8.00 -1.61
CA ILE A 131 19.36 -6.89 -1.42
C ILE A 131 18.96 -6.37 -2.79
N GLU A 132 17.66 -6.39 -3.01
CA GLU A 132 17.02 -5.91 -4.22
C GLU A 132 15.99 -4.83 -3.86
N GLY A 133 15.50 -4.16 -4.88
CA GLY A 133 14.48 -3.14 -4.72
C GLY A 133 14.17 -2.49 -6.05
N SER A 134 12.98 -1.92 -6.13
CA SER A 134 12.50 -1.32 -7.36
C SER A 134 11.69 -0.06 -7.10
N PHE A 135 11.90 0.93 -7.96
CA PHE A 135 11.13 2.16 -8.05
C PHE A 135 10.63 2.33 -9.48
N ILE A 136 9.65 3.20 -9.66
CA ILE A 136 9.08 3.49 -10.97
C ILE A 136 9.19 4.99 -11.21
N GLN A 137 9.89 5.37 -12.28
CA GLN A 137 10.01 6.76 -12.71
C GLN A 137 9.69 6.83 -14.20
N ASP A 138 8.75 7.70 -14.57
CA ASP A 138 8.33 7.92 -15.95
C ASP A 138 7.97 6.61 -16.70
N GLY A 139 7.28 5.70 -16.00
CA GLY A 139 6.88 4.40 -16.52
C GLY A 139 8.03 3.40 -16.73
N ARG A 140 9.21 3.67 -16.16
CA ARG A 140 10.39 2.79 -16.24
C ARG A 140 10.77 2.24 -14.88
N VAL A 141 11.21 0.99 -14.88
CA VAL A 141 11.77 0.35 -13.67
C VAL A 141 13.16 0.90 -13.40
N VAL A 142 13.34 1.39 -12.17
CA VAL A 142 14.63 1.81 -11.64
C VAL A 142 15.00 0.85 -10.50
N ASN A 143 15.90 -0.09 -10.79
CA ASN A 143 16.33 -1.07 -9.79
C ASN A 143 17.35 -0.46 -8.84
N LEU A 144 17.23 -0.79 -7.56
CA LEU A 144 18.13 -0.39 -6.49
C LEU A 144 19.60 -0.76 -6.77
N THR A 145 19.83 -1.87 -7.47
CA THR A 145 21.16 -2.39 -7.83
C THR A 145 21.80 -1.67 -9.02
N GLN A 146 21.08 -0.77 -9.71
CA GLN A 146 21.66 0.00 -10.81
C GLN A 146 22.73 0.99 -10.30
N PRO A 147 23.84 1.20 -11.04
CA PRO A 147 24.89 2.15 -10.64
C PRO A 147 24.38 3.57 -10.42
N SER A 148 23.34 3.99 -11.14
CA SER A 148 22.68 5.29 -10.97
C SER A 148 22.10 5.47 -9.57
N MET A 149 21.69 4.40 -8.90
CA MET A 149 21.05 4.42 -7.57
C MET A 149 22.06 4.43 -6.42
N ALA A 150 23.35 4.21 -6.67
CA ALA A 150 24.36 4.06 -5.63
C ALA A 150 24.50 5.29 -4.71
N ASN A 151 24.23 6.49 -5.24
CA ASN A 151 24.34 7.77 -4.52
C ASN A 151 23.00 8.47 -4.30
N GLU A 152 21.90 7.77 -4.54
CA GLU A 152 20.55 8.29 -4.42
C GLU A 152 20.06 8.30 -2.96
N ALA A 153 19.17 9.24 -2.65
CA ALA A 153 18.60 9.39 -1.32
C ALA A 153 17.39 8.46 -1.17
N ILE A 154 17.63 7.26 -0.63
CA ILE A 154 16.60 6.26 -0.36
C ILE A 154 16.35 6.20 1.14
N ARG A 155 15.07 6.10 1.50
CA ARG A 155 14.62 6.02 2.89
C ARG A 155 13.61 4.89 3.05
N LEU A 156 13.73 4.12 4.11
CA LEU A 156 12.69 3.18 4.53
C LEU A 156 11.69 3.92 5.41
N LEU A 157 10.41 3.71 5.15
CA LEU A 157 9.37 4.14 6.07
C LEU A 157 9.47 3.32 7.36
N GLN A 158 9.40 3.96 8.50
CA GLN A 158 9.44 3.33 9.82
C GLN A 158 8.43 3.97 10.76
N TYR A 159 7.96 3.20 11.73
CA TYR A 159 7.04 3.70 12.75
C TYR A 159 7.75 3.75 14.11
N ILE A 160 8.15 4.96 14.53
CA ILE A 160 8.81 5.18 15.83
C ILE A 160 7.78 5.68 16.85
N GLY A 161 7.81 5.12 18.05
CA GLY A 161 6.89 5.47 19.13
C GLY A 161 5.68 4.56 19.19
N THR A 162 4.60 5.04 19.82
CA THR A 162 3.34 4.32 19.95
C THR A 162 2.19 5.17 19.40
N PRO A 163 1.03 4.57 19.07
CA PRO A 163 -0.15 5.34 18.67
C PRO A 163 -0.52 6.45 19.65
N GLU A 164 -0.29 6.22 20.95
CA GLU A 164 -0.58 7.19 22.03
C GLU A 164 0.41 8.34 22.02
N SER A 165 1.71 8.09 21.77
CA SER A 165 2.71 9.16 21.70
C SER A 165 2.59 9.99 20.43
N ASN A 166 2.14 9.36 19.34
CA ASN A 166 2.06 9.99 18.02
C ASN A 166 0.66 10.56 17.73
N ASN A 167 -0.36 10.20 18.53
CA ASN A 167 -1.78 10.43 18.28
C ASN A 167 -2.33 9.80 17.00
N PHE A 168 -1.56 8.88 16.40
CA PHE A 168 -1.88 8.32 15.12
C PHE A 168 -1.19 6.98 14.94
N LYS A 169 -1.74 6.09 14.11
CA LYS A 169 -1.04 4.87 13.71
C LYS A 169 -1.13 4.61 12.21
N PHE A 170 -0.20 3.79 11.81
CA PHE A 170 0.07 3.32 10.47
C PHE A 170 -0.78 2.09 10.16
N VAL A 171 -1.73 2.18 9.21
CA VAL A 171 -2.61 1.07 8.81
C VAL A 171 -2.75 0.94 7.30
N TRP A 172 -2.79 -0.30 6.82
CA TRP A 172 -3.22 -0.65 5.47
C TRP A 172 -4.74 -0.73 5.42
N VAL A 173 -5.35 -0.07 4.45
CA VAL A 173 -6.80 0.15 4.32
C VAL A 173 -7.20 -0.12 2.90
N LEU A 174 -8.33 -0.76 2.63
CA LEU A 174 -8.81 -0.88 1.26
C LEU A 174 -8.97 0.50 0.60
N ALA A 175 -8.55 0.64 -0.65
CA ALA A 175 -8.56 1.89 -1.40
C ALA A 175 -9.96 2.48 -1.54
N ARG A 176 -10.98 1.61 -1.61
CA ARG A 176 -12.39 2.03 -1.61
C ARG A 176 -12.85 2.65 -0.28
N ASN A 177 -12.15 2.35 0.82
CA ASN A 177 -12.43 2.83 2.17
C ASN A 177 -11.42 3.91 2.61
N LEU A 178 -10.46 4.28 1.77
CA LEU A 178 -9.46 5.28 2.13
C LEU A 178 -10.09 6.66 2.15
N ASP A 179 -10.02 7.34 3.30
CA ASP A 179 -10.13 8.80 3.34
C ASP A 179 -8.81 9.41 2.85
N VAL A 180 -8.83 10.04 1.68
CA VAL A 180 -7.63 10.57 1.03
C VAL A 180 -6.97 11.69 1.84
N SER A 181 -7.68 12.33 2.77
CA SER A 181 -7.08 13.32 3.69
C SER A 181 -6.12 12.68 4.69
N THR A 182 -6.34 11.40 5.02
CA THR A 182 -5.55 10.64 6.00
C THR A 182 -4.41 9.84 5.36
N ALA A 183 -4.32 9.86 4.03
CA ALA A 183 -3.40 9.02 3.29
C ALA A 183 -1.96 9.51 3.40
N ILE A 184 -1.04 8.62 3.77
CA ILE A 184 0.40 8.95 3.68
C ILE A 184 0.72 9.13 2.21
N SER A 185 1.00 10.37 1.82
CA SER A 185 1.22 10.72 0.43
C SER A 185 2.27 11.81 0.30
N MET A 186 2.90 11.84 -0.86
CA MET A 186 3.82 12.89 -1.25
C MET A 186 3.23 13.61 -2.47
N LYS A 187 3.37 14.92 -2.49
CA LYS A 187 3.07 15.77 -3.64
C LYS A 187 4.35 16.31 -4.25
N ILE A 188 4.31 16.66 -5.52
CA ILE A 188 5.40 17.39 -6.17
C ILE A 188 5.35 18.84 -5.65
N PRO A 189 6.40 19.33 -4.97
CA PRO A 189 6.35 20.62 -4.27
C PRO A 189 6.04 21.83 -5.17
N SER A 190 6.34 21.74 -6.47
CA SER A 190 6.21 22.83 -7.43
C SER A 190 4.85 22.92 -8.13
N ASP A 191 3.93 22.00 -7.87
CA ASP A 191 2.67 21.92 -8.61
C ASP A 191 1.49 21.64 -7.65
N LEU A 192 0.63 22.65 -7.47
CA LEU A 192 -0.61 22.56 -6.68
C LEU A 192 -1.54 21.45 -7.18
N CYS A 193 -1.45 21.10 -8.46
CA CYS A 193 -2.23 20.05 -9.11
C CYS A 193 -1.46 18.72 -9.23
N SER A 194 -0.30 18.58 -8.56
CA SER A 194 0.44 17.33 -8.59
C SER A 194 -0.32 16.18 -7.93
N PRO A 195 -0.21 14.96 -8.50
CA PRO A 195 -0.88 13.80 -7.95
C PRO A 195 -0.37 13.47 -6.55
N ARG A 196 -1.27 12.98 -5.69
CA ARG A 196 -0.93 12.40 -4.40
C ARG A 196 -0.43 10.97 -4.58
N LEU A 197 0.90 10.82 -4.54
CA LEU A 197 1.57 9.53 -4.65
C LEU A 197 1.69 8.88 -3.27
N ALA A 198 1.25 7.63 -3.15
CA ALA A 198 1.25 6.87 -1.90
C ALA A 198 1.76 5.45 -2.12
N PRO A 199 2.34 4.80 -1.09
CA PRO A 199 2.65 3.38 -1.16
C PRO A 199 1.35 2.58 -1.19
N ALA A 200 1.30 1.56 -2.05
CA ALA A 200 0.10 0.75 -2.25
C ALA A 200 0.46 -0.71 -2.47
N VAL A 201 -0.43 -1.61 -2.07
CA VAL A 201 -0.33 -3.04 -2.42
C VAL A 201 -1.49 -3.42 -3.33
N PHE A 202 -1.17 -3.97 -4.49
CA PHE A 202 -2.10 -4.60 -5.40
C PHE A 202 -2.25 -6.06 -4.97
N GLN A 203 -3.47 -6.58 -4.88
CA GLN A 203 -3.73 -7.97 -4.56
C GLN A 203 -4.65 -8.57 -5.62
N ASP A 204 -4.25 -9.71 -6.20
CA ASP A 204 -5.01 -10.43 -7.21
C ASP A 204 -4.66 -11.92 -7.21
N ASP A 205 -5.65 -12.80 -7.05
CA ASP A 205 -5.53 -14.27 -7.18
C ASP A 205 -4.25 -14.89 -6.59
N GLY A 206 -3.95 -14.59 -5.32
CA GLY A 206 -2.77 -15.12 -4.62
C GLY A 206 -1.46 -14.42 -4.97
N TYR A 207 -1.50 -13.31 -5.70
CA TYR A 207 -0.37 -12.42 -5.92
C TYR A 207 -0.61 -11.10 -5.20
N GLU A 208 0.46 -10.55 -4.64
CA GLU A 208 0.43 -9.26 -3.97
C GLU A 208 1.63 -8.46 -4.47
N PHE A 209 1.54 -7.15 -4.70
CA PHE A 209 2.68 -6.38 -5.20
C PHE A 209 2.71 -5.00 -4.56
N LEU A 210 3.81 -4.68 -3.88
CA LEU A 210 4.04 -3.34 -3.34
C LEU A 210 4.51 -2.41 -4.46
N GLY A 211 3.92 -1.23 -4.53
CA GLY A 211 4.25 -0.22 -5.52
C GLY A 211 3.74 1.16 -5.11
N GLU A 212 3.43 1.97 -6.11
CA GLU A 212 3.01 3.35 -5.96
C GLU A 212 1.60 3.53 -6.52
N ALA A 213 0.74 4.22 -5.78
CA ALA A 213 -0.56 4.65 -6.27
C ALA A 213 -0.64 6.16 -6.37
N ASP A 214 -1.18 6.61 -7.49
CA ASP A 214 -1.73 7.95 -7.64
C ASP A 214 -3.18 7.90 -7.15
N ILE A 215 -3.41 8.42 -5.94
CA ILE A 215 -4.71 8.31 -5.30
C ILE A 215 -5.74 9.20 -6.01
N ASP A 216 -5.30 10.33 -6.57
CA ASP A 216 -6.18 11.29 -7.24
C ASP A 216 -6.69 10.73 -8.57
N ASN A 217 -5.80 10.09 -9.34
CA ASN A 217 -6.15 9.48 -10.62
C ASN A 217 -6.62 8.02 -10.51
N ARG A 218 -6.59 7.42 -9.30
CA ARG A 218 -6.96 6.02 -9.04
C ARG A 218 -6.17 5.01 -9.89
N LEU A 219 -4.90 5.30 -10.05
CA LEU A 219 -3.94 4.48 -10.78
C LEU A 219 -2.96 3.87 -9.78
N MET A 220 -2.61 2.61 -9.97
CA MET A 220 -1.53 1.97 -9.24
C MET A 220 -0.50 1.41 -10.22
N GLN A 221 0.78 1.59 -9.90
CA GLN A 221 1.90 1.03 -10.62
C GLN A 221 2.69 0.11 -9.71
N TYR A 222 3.13 -1.04 -10.24
CA TYR A 222 4.02 -1.96 -9.54
C TYR A 222 4.95 -2.65 -10.52
N VAL A 223 6.02 -3.27 -10.01
CA VAL A 223 7.01 -3.98 -10.82
C VAL A 223 6.77 -5.48 -10.71
N PHE A 224 6.67 -6.16 -11.86
CA PHE A 224 6.63 -7.61 -11.93
C PHE A 224 7.45 -8.10 -13.13
N GLN A 225 8.30 -9.11 -12.88
CA GLN A 225 9.20 -9.68 -13.90
C GLN A 225 9.99 -8.62 -14.70
N GLY A 226 10.45 -7.56 -14.03
CA GLY A 226 11.22 -6.48 -14.65
C GLY A 226 10.41 -5.48 -15.48
N HIS A 227 9.07 -5.56 -15.45
CA HIS A 227 8.17 -4.67 -16.19
C HIS A 227 7.30 -3.86 -15.23
N VAL A 228 6.93 -2.66 -15.66
CA VAL A 228 5.92 -1.83 -14.98
C VAL A 228 4.54 -2.31 -15.39
N HIS A 229 3.72 -2.65 -14.40
CA HIS A 229 2.30 -2.92 -14.58
C HIS A 229 1.50 -1.75 -14.04
N VAL A 230 0.47 -1.33 -14.78
CA VAL A 230 -0.44 -0.26 -14.38
C VAL A 230 -1.83 -0.85 -14.22
N VAL A 231 -2.45 -0.59 -13.08
CA VAL A 231 -3.82 -1.00 -12.77
C VAL A 231 -4.65 0.26 -12.59
N GLU A 232 -5.71 0.35 -13.40
CA GLU A 232 -6.67 1.44 -13.34
C GLU A 232 -7.99 0.93 -12.77
N LYS A 233 -8.59 1.70 -11.86
CA LYS A 233 -9.98 1.43 -11.48
C LYS A 233 -10.91 1.95 -12.58
N VAL A 234 -11.33 1.06 -13.48
CA VAL A 234 -12.43 1.38 -14.41
C VAL A 234 -13.70 1.57 -13.59
N CYS A 235 -14.24 2.80 -13.56
CA CYS A 235 -15.60 3.01 -13.08
C CYS A 235 -16.53 2.25 -14.04
N GLY A 236 -17.06 1.11 -13.61
CA GLY A 236 -18.01 0.35 -14.41
C GLY A 236 -19.20 1.23 -14.78
N SER A 237 -19.40 1.46 -16.07
CA SER A 237 -20.63 2.01 -16.60
C SER A 237 -21.76 1.06 -16.21
N VAL A 238 -22.71 1.54 -15.42
CA VAL A 238 -24.02 0.89 -15.32
C VAL A 238 -24.65 1.06 -16.69
N VAL A 239 -24.58 0.01 -17.51
CA VAL A 239 -25.42 -0.09 -18.71
C VAL A 239 -26.82 -0.36 -18.19
N GLN A 240 -27.69 0.65 -18.27
CA GLN A 240 -29.13 0.49 -18.10
C GLN A 240 -29.71 -0.39 -19.20
#